data_AF-A0AAW4U9R7-F1
#
_entry.id   AF-A0AAW4U9R7-F1
#
_cell.length_a   1.000
_cell.length_b   1.000
_cell.length_c   1.000
_cell.angle_alpha   90.00
_cell.angle_beta   90.00
_cell.angle_gamma   90.00
#
_symmetry.space_group_name_H-M   'P 1'
#
loop_
_entity.id
_entity.type
_entity.pdbx_description
1 polymer ?
#
loop_
_entity_poly.entity_id
_entity_poly.type
_entity_poly.pdbx_seq_one_letter_code
_entity_poly.pdbx_strand_id
1 'polypeptide(L)'
;GAQANTAVYFALLQPGDTILGMNLTDGGHLTHGSPVNISGKYFKIIPYGVDKETERIDYDELERLAKEHQPKLIVGGASAYSRVIDFERMAQIAKSVGAYFMVDMAHIAGLVAAGLHPSPVPYADVVTTTTHKTLRGPRGGLILCRDAEFG
;
A
#
# COMPACT_ATOMS: atom_id res chain seq x y z
N GLY A 1 -5.33 -5.62 -10.94
CA GLY A 1 -4.68 -5.76 -9.63
C GLY A 1 -3.23 -5.35 -9.78
N ALA A 2 -2.33 -6.32 -10.03
CA ALA A 2 -0.91 -6.04 -10.23
C ALA A 2 -0.62 -4.91 -11.23
N GLN A 3 -1.33 -4.89 -12.37
CA GLN A 3 -1.21 -3.86 -13.40
C GLN A 3 -1.62 -2.46 -12.89
N ALA A 4 -2.59 -2.38 -11.97
CA ALA A 4 -2.99 -1.11 -11.38
C ALA A 4 -1.86 -0.57 -10.47
N ASN A 5 -1.24 -1.43 -9.67
CA ASN A 5 -0.08 -1.04 -8.86
C ASN A 5 1.10 -0.62 -9.73
N THR A 6 1.40 -1.38 -10.78
CA THR A 6 2.45 -1.02 -11.75
C THR A 6 2.19 0.33 -12.41
N ALA A 7 0.94 0.63 -12.80
CA ALA A 7 0.59 1.92 -13.39
C ALA A 7 0.81 3.09 -12.42
N VAL A 8 0.47 2.92 -11.13
CA VAL A 8 0.75 3.94 -10.10
C VAL A 8 2.25 4.14 -9.91
N TYR A 9 3.02 3.06 -9.82
CA TYR A 9 4.48 3.18 -9.71
C TYR A 9 5.09 3.87 -10.93
N PHE A 10 4.63 3.54 -12.14
CA PHE A 10 5.10 4.18 -13.36
C PHE A 10 4.75 5.68 -13.41
N ALA A 11 3.59 6.07 -12.90
CA ALA A 11 3.15 7.46 -12.89
C ALA A 11 3.91 8.31 -11.86
N LEU A 12 4.19 7.76 -10.67
CA LEU A 12 4.68 8.54 -9.52
C LEU A 12 6.18 8.41 -9.27
N LEU A 13 6.82 7.35 -9.77
CA LEU A 13 8.18 6.97 -9.39
C LEU A 13 9.11 6.86 -10.60
N GLN A 14 10.40 7.03 -10.33
CA GLN A 14 11.49 6.70 -11.22
C GLN A 14 12.20 5.43 -10.74
N PRO A 15 12.78 4.61 -11.65
CA PRO A 15 13.62 3.50 -11.23
C PRO A 15 14.73 3.97 -10.27
N GLY A 16 14.92 3.22 -9.18
CA GLY A 16 15.83 3.56 -8.08
C GLY A 16 15.17 4.32 -6.91
N ASP A 17 13.97 4.88 -7.09
CA ASP A 17 13.24 5.50 -5.98
C ASP A 17 12.95 4.49 -4.86
N THR A 18 12.86 5.01 -3.63
CA THR A 18 12.63 4.18 -2.44
C THR A 18 11.15 4.00 -2.17
N ILE A 19 10.72 2.76 -1.94
CA ILE A 19 9.35 2.38 -1.56
C ILE A 19 9.40 1.65 -0.22
N LEU A 20 8.52 2.02 0.70
CA LEU A 20 8.19 1.20 1.86
C LEU A 20 6.96 0.33 1.56
N GLY A 21 7.10 -0.98 1.71
CA GLY A 21 6.03 -1.95 1.44
C GLY A 21 6.02 -3.05 2.49
N MET A 22 4.84 -3.63 2.74
CA MET A 22 4.72 -4.71 3.72
C MET A 22 5.50 -5.94 3.23
N ASN A 23 6.30 -6.52 4.12
CA ASN A 23 7.05 -7.73 3.84
C ASN A 23 6.12 -8.88 3.43
N LEU A 24 6.54 -9.66 2.43
CA LEU A 24 5.75 -10.77 1.90
C LEU A 24 5.49 -11.85 2.95
N THR A 25 6.46 -12.12 3.83
CA THR A 25 6.32 -13.11 4.92
C THR A 25 5.34 -12.66 6.01
N ASP A 26 5.07 -11.36 6.09
CA ASP A 26 4.29 -10.76 7.17
C ASP A 26 2.86 -10.42 6.71
N GLY A 27 2.53 -10.75 5.45
CA GLY A 27 1.19 -10.59 4.89
C GLY A 27 1.11 -9.69 3.66
N GLY A 28 2.22 -9.10 3.21
CA GLY A 28 2.29 -8.26 2.02
C GLY A 28 1.92 -8.96 0.71
N HIS A 29 1.89 -8.21 -0.40
CA HIS A 29 1.67 -8.76 -1.73
C HIS A 29 2.95 -8.72 -2.57
N LEU A 30 3.07 -9.59 -3.58
CA LEU A 30 4.23 -9.63 -4.47
C LEU A 30 4.54 -8.27 -5.12
N THR A 31 3.52 -7.50 -5.45
CA THR A 31 3.69 -6.17 -6.06
C THR A 31 4.10 -5.07 -5.07
N HIS A 32 4.19 -5.35 -3.78
CA HIS A 32 4.59 -4.37 -2.77
C HIS A 32 6.12 -4.31 -2.58
N GLY A 33 6.88 -4.89 -3.51
CA GLY A 33 8.35 -4.83 -3.48
C GLY A 33 9.06 -6.19 -3.45
N SER A 34 8.37 -7.30 -3.75
CA SER A 34 9.06 -8.59 -3.85
C SER A 34 10.16 -8.55 -4.92
N PRO A 35 11.38 -9.08 -4.66
CA PRO A 35 12.51 -9.03 -5.61
C PRO A 35 12.26 -9.81 -6.90
N VAL A 36 11.26 -10.69 -6.92
CA VAL A 36 10.84 -11.42 -8.13
C VAL A 36 9.81 -10.66 -8.96
N ASN A 37 9.24 -9.57 -8.44
CA ASN A 37 8.29 -8.70 -9.14
C ASN A 37 8.99 -7.47 -9.74
N ILE A 38 8.39 -6.83 -10.75
CA ILE A 38 8.90 -5.58 -11.32
C ILE A 38 9.14 -4.51 -10.25
N SER A 39 8.26 -4.42 -9.24
CA SER A 39 8.41 -3.46 -8.14
C SER A 39 9.72 -3.65 -7.38
N GLY A 40 10.11 -4.90 -7.07
CA GLY A 40 11.37 -5.17 -6.36
C GLY A 40 12.60 -5.20 -7.27
N LYS A 41 12.42 -5.21 -8.60
CA LYS A 41 13.52 -5.09 -9.55
C LYS A 41 13.88 -3.65 -9.88
N TYR A 42 12.88 -2.77 -9.95
CA TYR A 42 13.06 -1.40 -10.44
C TYR A 42 13.25 -0.38 -9.32
N PHE A 43 12.74 -0.65 -8.12
CA PHE A 43 12.75 0.30 -7.00
C PHE A 43 13.56 -0.24 -5.83
N LYS A 44 14.06 0.66 -4.98
CA LYS A 44 14.70 0.29 -3.73
C LYS A 44 13.62 0.02 -2.69
N ILE A 45 13.48 -1.24 -2.27
CA ILE A 45 12.44 -1.65 -1.34
C ILE A 45 12.99 -1.69 0.08
N ILE A 46 12.31 -1.00 1.00
CA ILE A 46 12.50 -1.14 2.43
C ILE A 46 11.24 -1.83 3.00
N PRO A 47 11.35 -3.08 3.46
CA PRO A 47 10.19 -3.78 3.99
C PRO A 47 9.85 -3.25 5.39
N TYR A 48 8.57 -2.99 5.65
CA TYR A 48 8.04 -2.92 7.02
C TYR A 48 7.25 -4.20 7.31
N GLY A 49 7.05 -4.51 8.59
CA GLY A 49 6.47 -5.79 9.01
C GLY A 49 5.46 -5.65 10.15
N VAL A 50 5.27 -6.76 10.83
CA VAL A 50 4.46 -6.84 12.05
C VAL A 50 5.34 -7.05 13.27
N ASP A 51 4.88 -6.58 14.42
CA ASP A 51 5.42 -6.98 15.70
C ASP A 51 5.22 -8.50 15.90
N LYS A 52 6.26 -9.17 16.40
CA LYS A 52 6.32 -10.64 16.45
C LYS A 52 5.40 -11.25 17.51
N GLU A 53 5.03 -10.48 18.53
CA GLU A 53 4.20 -10.98 19.63
C GLU A 53 2.71 -10.71 19.38
N THR A 54 2.39 -9.51 18.89
CA THR A 54 1.02 -9.05 18.67
C THR A 54 0.50 -9.34 17.27
N GLU A 55 1.38 -9.65 16.32
CA GLU A 55 1.10 -9.83 14.89
C GLU A 55 0.38 -8.61 14.28
N ARG A 56 0.61 -7.42 14.84
CA ARG A 56 0.09 -6.16 14.33
C ARG A 56 1.18 -5.40 13.58
N ILE A 57 0.81 -4.60 12.57
CA ILE A 57 1.77 -3.72 11.89
C ILE A 57 2.48 -2.88 12.97
N ASP A 58 3.81 -2.90 12.94
CA ASP A 58 4.63 -2.07 13.82
C ASP A 58 4.71 -0.66 13.22
N TYR A 59 3.81 0.22 13.66
CA TYR A 59 3.74 1.59 13.14
C TYR A 59 4.91 2.46 13.59
N ASP A 60 5.54 2.13 14.71
CA ASP A 60 6.68 2.88 15.24
C ASP A 60 7.95 2.52 14.44
N GLU A 61 8.13 1.24 14.12
CA GLU A 61 9.17 0.81 13.19
C GLU A 61 8.92 1.35 11.77
N LEU A 62 7.68 1.33 11.29
CA LEU A 62 7.32 1.96 10.01
C LEU A 62 7.69 3.45 10.00
N GLU A 63 7.39 4.19 11.07
CA GLU A 63 7.77 5.60 11.18
C GLU A 63 9.29 5.79 11.23
N ARG A 64 10.01 4.95 11.97
CA ARG A 64 11.48 4.97 12.04
C ARG A 64 12.10 4.76 10.67
N LEU A 65 11.67 3.72 9.95
CA LEU A 65 12.13 3.40 8.60
C LEU A 65 11.79 4.51 7.60
N ALA A 66 10.60 5.12 7.69
CA ALA A 66 10.22 6.23 6.83
C ALA A 66 11.16 7.42 7.03
N LYS A 67 11.47 7.79 8.27
CA LYS A 67 12.41 8.88 8.59
C LYS A 67 13.84 8.57 8.16
N GLU A 68 14.30 7.34 8.34
CA GLU A 68 15.64 6.90 7.98
C GLU A 68 15.86 6.89 6.46
N HIS A 69 14.89 6.36 5.70
CA HIS A 69 15.07 6.08 4.28
C HIS A 69 14.41 7.10 3.34
N GLN A 70 13.59 8.02 3.86
CA GLN A 70 12.93 9.08 3.09
C GLN A 70 12.29 8.54 1.79
N PRO A 71 11.34 7.59 1.88
CA PRO A 71 10.75 6.98 0.70
C PRO A 71 10.01 7.99 -0.16
N LYS A 72 9.90 7.69 -1.45
CA LYS A 72 9.00 8.41 -2.35
C LYS A 72 7.55 7.95 -2.19
N LEU A 73 7.34 6.69 -1.78
CA LEU A 73 6.02 6.08 -1.63
C LEU A 73 5.98 5.11 -0.44
N ILE A 74 4.92 5.18 0.35
CA ILE A 74 4.55 4.14 1.33
C ILE A 74 3.31 3.41 0.81
N VAL A 75 3.39 2.08 0.74
CA VAL A 75 2.29 1.22 0.31
C VAL A 75 1.63 0.57 1.52
N GLY A 76 0.38 0.89 1.78
CA GLY A 76 -0.51 0.20 2.73
C GLY A 76 -1.37 -0.86 2.05
N GLY A 77 -1.80 -1.85 2.81
CA GLY A 77 -2.60 -2.97 2.31
C GLY A 77 -1.85 -4.29 2.33
N ALA A 78 -2.58 -5.39 2.29
CA ALA A 78 -2.05 -6.72 2.52
C ALA A 78 -2.84 -7.80 1.78
N SER A 79 -2.20 -8.95 1.55
CA SER A 79 -2.84 -10.17 1.04
C SER A 79 -3.29 -11.10 2.16
N ALA A 80 -2.51 -11.17 3.24
CA ALA A 80 -2.68 -12.10 4.34
C ALA A 80 -2.45 -11.42 5.70
N TYR A 81 -3.30 -10.43 6.00
CA TYR A 81 -3.31 -9.72 7.28
C TYR A 81 -4.74 -9.67 7.81
N SER A 82 -4.95 -10.14 9.04
CA SER A 82 -6.29 -10.39 9.61
C SER A 82 -6.82 -9.26 10.51
N ARG A 83 -6.06 -8.18 10.67
CA ARG A 83 -6.43 -7.03 11.50
C ARG A 83 -6.81 -5.83 10.63
N VAL A 84 -7.51 -4.88 11.24
CA VAL A 84 -7.75 -3.58 10.64
C VAL A 84 -6.43 -2.81 10.54
N ILE A 85 -6.16 -2.24 9.36
CA ILE A 85 -5.01 -1.37 9.12
C ILE A 85 -5.39 0.07 9.49
N ASP A 86 -4.52 0.73 10.24
CA ASP A 86 -4.67 2.14 10.62
C ASP A 86 -4.18 3.04 9.48
N PHE A 87 -5.06 3.31 8.53
CA PHE A 87 -4.74 4.13 7.36
C PHE A 87 -4.43 5.59 7.72
N GLU A 88 -5.02 6.11 8.80
CA GLU A 88 -4.76 7.47 9.26
C GLU A 88 -3.33 7.59 9.78
N ARG A 89 -2.90 6.64 10.62
CA ARG A 89 -1.53 6.60 11.14
C ARG A 89 -0.50 6.46 10.01
N MET A 90 -0.75 5.58 9.04
CA MET A 90 0.14 5.45 7.88
C MET A 90 0.21 6.72 7.04
N ALA A 91 -0.91 7.41 6.82
CA ALA A 91 -0.95 8.67 6.09
C ALA A 91 -0.19 9.79 6.82
N GLN A 92 -0.29 9.85 8.15
CA GLN A 92 0.49 10.79 8.96
C GLN A 92 2.00 10.54 8.83
N ILE A 93 2.42 9.26 8.86
CA ILE A 93 3.83 8.87 8.65
C ILE A 93 4.31 9.29 7.26
N ALA A 94 3.56 8.96 6.20
CA ALA A 94 3.91 9.33 4.82
C ALA A 94 4.04 10.85 4.67
N LYS A 95 3.06 11.61 5.18
CA LYS A 95 3.08 13.08 5.18
C LYS A 95 4.29 13.65 5.92
N SER A 96 4.68 13.05 7.04
CA SER A 96 5.82 13.53 7.85
C SER A 96 7.17 13.52 7.11
N VAL A 97 7.30 12.68 6.06
CA VAL A 97 8.51 12.54 5.25
C VAL A 97 8.30 12.96 3.78
N GLY A 98 7.16 13.59 3.47
CA GLY A 98 6.83 14.03 2.11
C GLY A 98 6.66 12.89 1.08
N ALA A 99 6.36 11.67 1.55
CA ALA A 99 6.08 10.53 0.69
C ALA A 99 4.63 10.52 0.23
N TYR A 100 4.37 9.98 -0.96
CA TYR A 100 3.02 9.59 -1.33
C TYR A 100 2.54 8.42 -0.46
N PHE A 101 1.24 8.36 -0.19
CA PHE A 101 0.59 7.24 0.47
C PHE A 101 -0.37 6.54 -0.49
N MET A 102 -0.03 5.30 -0.84
CA MET A 102 -0.86 4.43 -1.68
C MET A 102 -1.44 3.29 -0.84
N VAL A 103 -2.72 2.97 -1.02
CA VAL A 103 -3.34 1.77 -0.42
C VAL A 103 -3.81 0.79 -1.49
N ASP A 104 -3.32 -0.44 -1.43
CA ASP A 104 -3.89 -1.58 -2.18
C ASP A 104 -4.94 -2.29 -1.32
N MET A 105 -6.22 -1.95 -1.54
CA MET A 105 -7.33 -2.51 -0.77
C MET A 105 -7.92 -3.80 -1.37
N ALA A 106 -7.22 -4.47 -2.29
CA ALA A 106 -7.77 -5.55 -3.10
C ALA A 106 -8.55 -6.62 -2.32
N HIS A 107 -8.08 -7.04 -1.15
CA HIS A 107 -8.73 -8.08 -0.34
C HIS A 107 -9.94 -7.58 0.45
N ILE A 108 -9.98 -6.29 0.82
CA ILE A 108 -11.04 -5.70 1.66
C ILE A 108 -12.02 -4.82 0.89
N ALA A 109 -11.84 -4.66 -0.43
CA ALA A 109 -12.62 -3.73 -1.26
C ALA A 109 -14.14 -3.86 -1.12
N GLY A 110 -14.67 -5.08 -1.06
CA GLY A 110 -16.10 -5.29 -0.84
C GLY A 110 -16.56 -4.92 0.56
N LEU A 111 -15.72 -5.16 1.58
CA LEU A 111 -16.01 -4.79 2.97
C LEU A 111 -16.00 -3.27 3.15
N VAL A 112 -15.05 -2.58 2.50
CA VAL A 112 -14.99 -1.12 2.44
C VAL A 112 -16.24 -0.56 1.75
N ALA A 113 -16.61 -1.10 0.58
CA ALA A 113 -17.81 -0.67 -0.15
C ALA A 113 -19.12 -0.88 0.63
N ALA A 114 -19.17 -1.92 1.48
CA ALA A 114 -20.31 -2.20 2.34
C ALA A 114 -20.32 -1.42 3.67
N GLY A 115 -19.29 -0.61 3.95
CA GLY A 115 -19.15 0.11 5.23
C GLY A 115 -18.78 -0.79 6.43
N LEU A 116 -18.30 -2.01 6.18
CA LEU A 116 -17.95 -3.01 7.21
C LEU A 116 -16.45 -3.03 7.55
N HIS A 117 -15.65 -2.22 6.87
CA HIS A 117 -14.23 -2.02 7.13
C HIS A 117 -13.89 -0.53 6.91
N PRO A 118 -12.98 0.07 7.71
CA PRO A 118 -12.53 1.44 7.47
C PRO A 118 -12.09 1.68 6.03
N SER A 119 -12.51 2.81 5.48
CA SER A 119 -12.15 3.22 4.12
C SER A 119 -10.78 3.91 4.11
N PRO A 120 -9.86 3.52 3.20
CA PRO A 120 -8.59 4.22 3.03
C PRO A 120 -8.72 5.51 2.21
N VAL A 121 -9.85 5.71 1.51
CA VAL A 121 -10.06 6.83 0.57
C VAL A 121 -9.85 8.22 1.21
N PRO A 122 -10.28 8.50 2.46
CA PRO A 122 -10.05 9.80 3.08
C PRO A 122 -8.58 10.08 3.45
N TYR A 123 -7.70 9.06 3.42
CA TYR A 123 -6.34 9.15 3.93
C TYR A 123 -5.28 8.99 2.84
N ALA A 124 -5.49 8.08 1.89
CA ALA A 124 -4.55 7.79 0.80
C ALA A 124 -4.59 8.84 -0.31
N ASP A 125 -3.44 9.05 -0.96
CA ASP A 125 -3.35 9.84 -2.19
C ASP A 125 -3.90 9.02 -3.37
N VAL A 126 -3.55 7.73 -3.39
CA VAL A 126 -4.00 6.76 -4.40
C VAL A 126 -4.50 5.49 -3.74
N VAL A 127 -5.66 4.99 -4.16
CA VAL A 127 -6.17 3.68 -3.75
C VAL A 127 -6.26 2.78 -4.98
N THR A 128 -5.55 1.66 -4.97
CA THR A 128 -5.71 0.62 -5.97
C THR A 128 -6.54 -0.53 -5.43
N THR A 129 -7.20 -1.25 -6.33
CA THR A 129 -7.93 -2.45 -5.94
C THR A 129 -8.13 -3.43 -7.10
N THR A 130 -8.53 -4.65 -6.76
CA THR A 130 -9.11 -5.62 -7.69
C THR A 130 -10.62 -5.63 -7.58
N THR A 131 -11.30 -5.89 -8.69
CA THR A 131 -12.76 -5.97 -8.72
C THR A 131 -13.33 -7.36 -8.40
N HIS A 132 -12.51 -8.41 -8.38
CA HIS A 132 -12.97 -9.81 -8.34
C HIS A 132 -12.94 -10.51 -6.98
N LYS A 133 -12.33 -9.92 -5.95
CA LYS A 133 -12.23 -10.52 -4.62
C LYS A 133 -13.52 -10.27 -3.84
N THR A 134 -13.43 -9.62 -2.68
CA THR A 134 -14.60 -9.28 -1.86
C THR A 134 -15.58 -8.35 -2.58
N LEU A 135 -15.15 -7.61 -3.61
CA LEU A 135 -16.02 -6.79 -4.46
C LEU A 135 -16.86 -7.61 -5.47
N ARG A 136 -16.57 -8.91 -5.65
CA ARG A 136 -17.39 -9.91 -6.36
C ARG A 136 -17.78 -9.57 -7.81
N GLY A 137 -16.96 -8.79 -8.51
CA GLY A 137 -17.08 -8.50 -9.95
C GLY A 137 -16.17 -9.38 -10.82
N PRO A 138 -16.04 -9.08 -12.13
CA PRO A 138 -15.10 -9.75 -13.02
C PRO A 138 -13.65 -9.41 -12.68
N ARG A 139 -12.68 -10.13 -13.27
CA ARG A 139 -11.25 -9.82 -13.12
C ARG A 139 -10.91 -8.48 -13.78
N GLY A 140 -10.73 -7.46 -12.95
CA GLY A 140 -10.26 -6.12 -13.34
C GLY A 140 -9.46 -5.46 -12.23
N GLY A 141 -9.11 -4.19 -12.44
CA GLY A 141 -8.47 -3.33 -11.44
C GLY A 141 -8.96 -1.90 -11.55
N LEU A 142 -8.93 -1.17 -10.44
CA LEU A 142 -9.28 0.24 -10.36
C LEU A 142 -8.11 1.00 -9.73
N ILE A 143 -7.97 2.27 -10.11
CA ILE A 143 -7.11 3.26 -9.48
C ILE A 143 -8.02 4.43 -9.13
N LEU A 144 -8.08 4.79 -7.85
CA LEU A 144 -8.86 5.91 -7.33
C LEU A 144 -7.88 6.95 -6.82
N CYS A 145 -8.06 8.21 -7.21
CA CYS A 145 -7.27 9.34 -6.75
C CYS A 145 -8.22 10.42 -6.21
N ARG A 146 -7.81 11.14 -5.16
CA ARG A 146 -8.60 12.24 -4.60
C ARG A 146 -8.39 13.56 -5.32
N ASP A 147 -7.21 13.77 -5.87
CA ASP A 147 -6.86 15.02 -6.50
C ASP A 147 -7.17 14.96 -8.01
N ALA A 148 -7.86 15.98 -8.51
CA ALA A 148 -8.12 16.12 -9.93
C ALA A 148 -6.83 16.45 -10.71
N GLU A 149 -5.80 17.00 -10.06
CA GLU A 149 -4.48 17.23 -10.67
C GLU A 149 -3.57 16.00 -10.64
N PHE A 150 -3.94 14.93 -9.92
CA PHE A 150 -3.25 13.63 -9.99
C PHE A 150 -3.60 12.84 -11.28
N GLY A 151 -4.40 13.40 -12.19
CA GLY A 151 -4.84 12.81 -13.45
C GLY A 151 -4.84 13.79 -14.62
#